data_AF-A0A478FT52-F1
#
_entry.id   AF-A0A478FT52-F1
#
_cell.length_a   1.000
_cell.length_b   1.000
_cell.length_c   1.000
_cell.angle_alpha   90.00
_cell.angle_beta   90.00
_cell.angle_gamma   90.00
#
_symmetry.space_group_name_H-M   'P 1'
#
loop_
_entity.id
_entity.type
_entity.pdbx_description
1 polymer ?
#
loop_
_entity_poly.entity_id
_entity_poly.type
_entity_poly.pdbx_seq_one_letter_code
_entity_poly.pdbx_strand_id
1 'polypeptide(L)'
;MALIKAIVIGGSLVAIGGGGGYYIFTLFDEPAPKVSIKEATAGKFGDDFQLHFMDATGNENDIWWQTRFEHIESIGTLQNNGKTNEDELLSDEFKKNVINNIEKLKEVCRTAYGKATSEIHIPGDASSDKENKKKYEQNIWSFCSIEGSMPITVESSEQDEYKKYKTGGTDVAKFGGTKKESLISTKDEKNNLFWEIQAKAFFAGKINLSESTSAFKTLKEKSDKAQKTVEALKEACESKYQSTGTEQDTLKVCSLKGKNHAGN
;
A
#
# COMPACT_ATOMS: atom_id res chain seq x y z
N MET A 1 -34.35 6.94 -17.23
CA MET A 1 -33.14 6.96 -18.07
C MET A 1 -32.29 8.14 -17.63
N ALA A 2 -31.33 7.89 -16.73
CA ALA A 2 -30.44 8.94 -16.25
C ALA A 2 -29.32 9.14 -17.29
N LEU A 3 -29.22 10.35 -17.82
CA LEU A 3 -28.07 10.79 -18.62
C LEU A 3 -26.83 10.75 -17.73
N ILE A 4 -25.97 9.75 -17.93
CA ILE A 4 -24.59 9.81 -17.45
C ILE A 4 -23.88 10.81 -18.37
N LYS A 5 -23.65 12.02 -17.87
CA LYS A 5 -22.84 13.03 -18.57
C LYS A 5 -21.43 12.47 -18.67
N ALA A 6 -20.93 12.30 -19.89
CA ALA A 6 -19.54 11.97 -20.15
C ALA A 6 -18.64 13.05 -19.52
N ILE A 7 -17.92 12.68 -18.47
CA ILE A 7 -16.84 13.49 -17.93
C ILE A 7 -15.63 13.18 -18.81
N VAL A 8 -15.14 14.20 -19.51
CA VAL A 8 -13.89 14.13 -20.27
C VAL A 8 -12.75 14.10 -19.25
N ILE A 9 -12.17 12.92 -19.03
CA ILE A 9 -11.02 12.70 -18.15
C ILE A 9 -9.77 13.20 -18.90
N GLY A 10 -9.43 14.47 -18.70
CA GLY A 10 -8.27 15.11 -19.32
C GLY A 10 -7.04 15.02 -18.44
N GLY A 11 -6.16 14.04 -18.70
CA GLY A 11 -4.72 14.08 -18.37
C GLY A 11 -4.33 13.92 -16.90
N SER A 12 -4.02 12.69 -16.50
CA SER A 12 -3.26 12.40 -15.27
C SER A 12 -1.83 12.92 -15.41
N LEU A 13 -1.35 13.76 -14.49
CA LEU A 13 0.07 14.15 -14.42
C LEU A 13 0.86 13.04 -13.70
N VAL A 14 1.77 12.40 -14.42
CA VAL A 14 2.69 11.40 -13.88
C VAL A 14 3.98 12.10 -13.46
N ALA A 15 4.24 12.18 -12.16
CA ALA A 15 5.50 12.71 -11.63
C ALA A 15 6.43 11.55 -11.25
N ILE A 16 7.64 11.55 -11.82
CA ILE A 16 8.70 10.60 -11.48
C ILE A 16 9.44 11.16 -10.26
N GLY A 17 9.25 10.57 -9.10
CA GLY A 17 9.99 10.95 -7.89
C GLY A 17 11.40 10.34 -7.90
N GLY A 18 12.39 11.10 -7.43
CA GLY A 18 13.76 10.60 -7.16
C GLY A 18 13.73 9.54 -6.06
N GLY A 19 13.49 8.29 -6.45
CA GLY A 19 13.30 7.17 -5.53
C GLY A 19 12.65 5.93 -6.16
N GLY A 20 12.49 5.91 -7.49
CA GLY A 20 11.95 4.75 -8.22
C GLY A 20 10.45 4.51 -8.00
N GLY A 21 9.69 5.54 -7.60
CA GLY A 21 8.24 5.48 -7.41
C GLY A 21 7.51 6.50 -8.27
N TYR A 22 6.43 6.07 -8.91
CA TYR A 22 5.48 6.91 -9.64
C TYR A 22 4.39 7.34 -8.69
N TYR A 23 4.10 8.64 -8.66
CA TYR A 23 2.95 9.17 -7.92
C TYR A 23 1.87 9.56 -8.92
N ILE A 24 0.68 9.00 -8.74
CA ILE A 24 -0.51 9.43 -9.48
C ILE A 24 -1.05 10.65 -8.75
N PHE A 25 -0.77 11.85 -9.26
CA PHE A 25 -1.48 13.04 -8.81
C PHE A 25 -2.79 13.13 -9.60
N THR A 26 -3.87 12.54 -9.06
CA THR A 26 -5.21 12.81 -9.58
C THR A 26 -5.64 14.21 -9.10
N LEU A 27 -5.46 15.21 -9.96
CA LEU A 27 -6.07 16.54 -9.79
C LEU A 27 -7.60 16.53 -10.03
N PHE A 28 -8.21 15.34 -10.12
CA PHE A 28 -9.63 15.14 -10.39
C PHE A 28 -10.25 14.33 -9.27
N ASP A 29 -11.43 14.76 -8.81
CA ASP A 29 -12.26 14.03 -7.84
C ASP A 29 -12.36 12.56 -8.26
N GLU A 30 -11.80 11.65 -7.45
CA GLU A 30 -11.81 10.24 -7.77
C GLU A 30 -13.27 9.74 -7.83
N PRO A 31 -13.65 8.99 -8.88
CA PRO A 31 -15.04 8.60 -9.10
C PRO A 31 -15.54 7.73 -7.94
N ALA A 32 -16.66 8.15 -7.34
CA ALA A 32 -17.42 7.34 -6.40
C ALA A 32 -18.29 6.32 -7.17
N PRO A 33 -18.49 5.09 -6.67
CA PRO A 33 -18.11 4.58 -5.35
C PRO A 33 -16.75 3.87 -5.31
N LYS A 34 -16.14 3.84 -4.12
CA LYS A 34 -14.94 3.04 -3.78
C LYS A 34 -15.34 1.90 -2.86
N VAL A 35 -15.58 0.72 -3.43
CA VAL A 35 -15.91 -0.48 -2.66
C VAL A 35 -14.64 -1.29 -2.48
N SER A 36 -14.15 -1.40 -1.25
CA SER A 36 -13.02 -2.27 -0.91
C SER A 36 -13.40 -3.75 -1.01
N ILE A 37 -12.40 -4.64 -1.06
CA ILE A 37 -12.58 -6.09 -1.16
C ILE A 37 -13.68 -6.56 -0.18
N LYS A 38 -14.78 -7.12 -0.71
CA LYS A 38 -15.91 -7.57 0.11
C LYS A 38 -15.61 -8.89 0.80
N GLU A 39 -15.06 -9.83 0.04
CA GLU A 39 -14.76 -11.18 0.47
C GLU A 39 -13.27 -11.43 0.28
N ALA A 40 -12.55 -11.51 1.39
CA ALA A 40 -11.13 -11.79 1.39
C ALA A 40 -10.87 -13.23 1.87
N THR A 41 -9.94 -13.90 1.20
CA THR A 41 -9.48 -15.21 1.63
C THR A 41 -8.58 -15.05 2.85
N ALA A 42 -8.98 -15.62 3.99
CA ALA A 42 -8.21 -15.56 5.23
C ALA A 42 -6.75 -16.00 5.01
N GLY A 43 -5.80 -15.27 5.58
CA GLY A 43 -4.38 -15.60 5.44
C GLY A 43 -3.71 -15.09 4.16
N LYS A 44 -4.44 -14.39 3.29
CA LYS A 44 -3.93 -13.86 2.01
C LYS A 44 -3.71 -12.35 2.05
N PHE A 45 -2.98 -11.86 1.06
CA PHE A 45 -2.68 -10.44 0.90
C PHE A 45 -3.93 -9.56 0.88
N GLY A 46 -4.99 -10.01 0.19
CA GLY A 46 -6.28 -9.31 0.18
C GLY A 46 -6.99 -9.29 1.53
N ASP A 47 -6.75 -10.24 2.44
CA ASP A 47 -7.30 -10.24 3.80
C ASP A 47 -6.50 -9.30 4.73
N ASP A 48 -5.18 -9.34 4.59
CA ASP A 48 -4.27 -8.47 5.34
C ASP A 48 -4.56 -6.99 5.09
N PHE A 49 -4.85 -6.62 3.84
CA PHE A 49 -5.06 -5.25 3.40
C PHE A 49 -6.45 -5.01 2.81
N GLN A 50 -7.46 -5.76 3.26
CA GLN A 50 -8.83 -5.75 2.70
C GLN A 50 -9.39 -4.35 2.44
N LEU A 51 -9.18 -3.42 3.38
CA LEU A 51 -9.72 -2.05 3.30
C LEU A 51 -8.88 -1.09 2.46
N HIS A 52 -7.68 -1.49 2.06
CA HIS A 52 -6.77 -0.71 1.21
C HIS A 52 -6.93 -1.05 -0.26
N PHE A 53 -7.47 -2.22 -0.61
CA PHE A 53 -7.57 -2.68 -1.99
C PHE A 53 -8.99 -2.63 -2.54
N MET A 54 -9.10 -2.30 -3.83
CA MET A 54 -10.37 -2.17 -4.52
C MET A 54 -11.00 -3.54 -4.81
N ASP A 55 -12.32 -3.66 -4.65
CA ASP A 55 -13.02 -4.89 -5.05
C ASP A 55 -12.98 -5.07 -6.57
N ALA A 56 -12.58 -6.27 -6.99
CA ALA A 56 -12.38 -6.64 -8.38
C ALA A 56 -13.36 -7.75 -8.84
N THR A 57 -14.41 -8.04 -8.08
CA THR A 57 -15.39 -9.11 -8.37
C THR A 57 -16.68 -8.61 -8.99
N GLY A 58 -17.06 -7.36 -8.71
CA GLY A 58 -18.26 -6.71 -9.22
C GLY A 58 -17.98 -5.59 -10.23
N ASN A 59 -19.06 -4.90 -10.61
CA ASN A 59 -19.05 -3.73 -11.49
C ASN A 59 -19.14 -2.39 -10.75
N GLU A 60 -19.24 -2.41 -9.42
CA GLU A 60 -19.44 -1.21 -8.59
C GLU A 60 -18.26 -0.23 -8.70
N ASN A 61 -17.08 -0.76 -8.99
CA ASN A 61 -15.85 0.02 -9.13
C ASN A 61 -15.43 0.22 -10.60
N ASP A 62 -16.28 -0.08 -11.60
CA ASP A 62 -15.87 -0.09 -13.01
C ASP A 62 -15.30 1.24 -13.49
N ILE A 63 -15.86 2.37 -13.05
CA ILE A 63 -15.35 3.70 -13.40
C ILE A 63 -13.94 3.89 -12.83
N TRP A 64 -13.70 3.43 -11.60
CA TRP A 64 -12.38 3.50 -10.98
C TRP A 64 -11.37 2.61 -11.71
N TRP A 65 -11.77 1.38 -12.05
CA TRP A 65 -10.93 0.44 -12.82
C TRP A 65 -10.60 0.97 -14.21
N GLN A 66 -11.54 1.64 -14.89
CA GLN A 66 -11.31 2.32 -16.17
C GLN A 66 -10.20 3.37 -16.02
N THR A 67 -10.26 4.24 -15.01
CA THR A 67 -9.22 5.26 -14.78
C THR A 67 -7.85 4.64 -14.49
N ARG A 68 -7.78 3.53 -13.75
CA ARG A 68 -6.51 2.83 -13.50
C ARG A 68 -5.98 2.13 -14.76
N PHE A 69 -6.86 1.55 -15.57
CA PHE A 69 -6.49 0.97 -16.86
C PHE A 69 -5.92 2.02 -17.82
N GLU A 70 -6.60 3.16 -17.98
CA GLU A 70 -6.11 4.29 -18.79
C GLU A 70 -4.74 4.79 -18.34
N HIS A 71 -4.49 4.78 -17.03
CA HIS A 71 -3.18 5.15 -16.49
C HIS A 71 -2.07 4.15 -16.88
N ILE A 72 -2.33 2.84 -16.78
CA ILE A 72 -1.40 1.81 -17.27
C ILE A 72 -1.14 1.99 -18.77
N GLU A 73 -2.18 2.24 -19.56
CA GLU A 73 -2.03 2.49 -21.00
C GLU A 73 -1.14 3.72 -21.27
N SER A 74 -1.33 4.80 -20.50
CA SER A 74 -0.52 6.01 -20.62
C SER A 74 0.97 5.73 -20.39
N ILE A 75 1.31 4.90 -19.39
CA ILE A 75 2.70 4.50 -19.10
C ILE A 75 3.33 3.78 -20.29
N GLY A 76 2.60 2.86 -20.92
CA GLY A 76 3.07 2.14 -22.11
C GLY A 76 3.27 3.04 -23.34
N THR A 77 2.66 4.23 -23.37
CA THR A 77 2.82 5.20 -24.47
C THR A 77 3.93 6.23 -24.22
N LEU A 78 4.39 6.40 -22.98
CA LEU A 78 5.46 7.32 -22.66
C LEU A 78 6.81 6.75 -23.14
N GLN A 79 7.41 7.43 -24.11
CA GLN A 79 8.77 7.16 -24.57
C GLN A 79 9.75 8.11 -23.88
N ASN A 80 10.82 7.55 -23.33
CA ASN A 80 11.98 8.33 -22.88
C ASN A 80 13.22 7.85 -23.65
N ASN A 81 13.83 8.74 -24.42
CA ASN A 81 15.03 8.44 -25.21
C ASN A 81 14.91 7.20 -26.14
N GLY A 82 13.72 6.96 -26.71
CA GLY A 82 13.48 5.84 -27.63
C GLY A 82 13.28 4.47 -26.98
N LYS A 83 13.24 4.39 -25.64
CA LYS A 83 12.78 3.21 -24.89
C LYS A 83 11.37 3.45 -24.34
N THR A 84 10.54 2.43 -24.35
CA THR A 84 9.25 2.44 -23.67
C THR A 84 9.49 2.42 -22.18
N ASN A 85 8.89 3.35 -21.44
CA ASN A 85 8.98 3.37 -19.98
C ASN A 85 8.44 2.07 -19.37
N GLU A 86 7.56 1.36 -20.07
CA GLU A 86 6.97 0.08 -19.67
C GLU A 86 7.94 -0.92 -19.00
N ASP A 87 9.11 -1.21 -19.60
CA ASP A 87 10.05 -2.18 -19.01
C ASP A 87 10.72 -1.67 -17.73
N GLU A 88 10.84 -0.35 -17.58
CA GLU A 88 11.41 0.28 -16.40
C GLU A 88 10.37 0.34 -15.27
N LEU A 89 9.08 0.49 -15.57
CA LEU A 89 8.07 0.89 -14.59
C LEU A 89 7.09 -0.23 -14.23
N LEU A 90 6.82 -1.11 -15.18
CA LEU A 90 5.82 -2.16 -15.04
C LEU A 90 6.50 -3.50 -14.81
N SER A 91 5.90 -4.29 -13.92
CA SER A 91 6.21 -5.71 -13.85
C SER A 91 5.61 -6.43 -15.05
N ASP A 92 6.12 -7.62 -15.34
CA ASP A 92 5.67 -8.44 -16.47
C ASP A 92 4.15 -8.68 -16.45
N GLU A 93 3.54 -8.80 -15.26
CA GLU A 93 2.10 -8.98 -15.08
C GLU A 93 1.26 -7.74 -15.42
N PHE A 94 1.85 -6.55 -15.35
CA PHE A 94 1.17 -5.27 -15.59
C PHE A 94 1.48 -4.66 -16.97
N LYS A 95 2.36 -5.30 -17.75
CA LYS A 95 2.66 -4.89 -19.12
C LYS A 95 1.41 -4.88 -20.00
N LYS A 96 1.38 -3.98 -20.98
CA LYS A 96 0.26 -3.71 -21.89
C LYS A 96 -0.13 -4.92 -22.74
N ASN A 97 0.83 -5.77 -23.09
CA ASN A 97 0.53 -7.02 -23.79
C ASN A 97 -0.24 -8.02 -22.91
N VAL A 98 -0.14 -7.90 -21.58
CA VAL A 98 -0.88 -8.71 -20.60
C VAL A 98 -2.18 -8.02 -20.19
N ILE A 99 -2.10 -6.74 -19.79
CA ILE A 99 -3.22 -5.89 -19.40
C ILE A 99 -3.72 -5.13 -20.63
N ASN A 100 -4.57 -5.79 -21.42
CA ASN A 100 -5.15 -5.21 -22.64
C ASN A 100 -6.63 -4.81 -22.51
N ASN A 101 -7.22 -4.98 -21.33
CA ASN A 101 -8.55 -4.48 -20.96
C ASN A 101 -8.71 -4.45 -19.43
N ILE A 102 -9.78 -3.80 -18.95
CA ILE A 102 -10.12 -3.71 -17.52
C ILE A 102 -10.19 -5.07 -16.84
N GLU A 103 -10.76 -6.09 -17.49
CA GLU A 103 -10.96 -7.39 -16.84
C GLU A 103 -9.65 -8.13 -16.61
N LYS A 104 -8.65 -7.92 -17.46
CA LYS A 104 -7.28 -8.39 -17.22
C LYS A 104 -6.63 -7.68 -16.05
N LEU A 105 -6.84 -6.37 -15.89
CA LEU A 105 -6.38 -5.64 -14.70
C LEU A 105 -7.02 -6.20 -13.42
N LYS A 106 -8.36 -6.36 -13.41
CA LYS A 106 -9.08 -6.96 -12.28
C LYS A 106 -8.61 -8.40 -11.99
N GLU A 107 -8.35 -9.19 -13.02
CA GLU A 107 -7.83 -10.56 -12.88
C GLU A 107 -6.45 -10.60 -12.22
N VAL A 108 -5.52 -9.73 -12.63
CA VAL A 108 -4.18 -9.64 -12.02
C VAL A 108 -4.28 -9.16 -10.57
N CYS A 109 -5.11 -8.17 -10.27
CA CYS A 109 -5.34 -7.71 -8.90
C CYS A 109 -5.95 -8.82 -8.02
N ARG A 110 -6.99 -9.53 -8.50
CA ARG A 110 -7.57 -10.69 -7.76
C ARG A 110 -6.55 -11.79 -7.52
N THR A 111 -5.72 -12.06 -8.52
CA THR A 111 -4.64 -13.05 -8.40
C THR A 111 -3.67 -12.64 -7.29
N ALA A 112 -3.26 -11.37 -7.24
CA ALA A 112 -2.43 -10.84 -6.17
C ALA A 112 -3.11 -10.96 -4.79
N TYR A 113 -4.41 -10.64 -4.69
CA TYR A 113 -5.16 -10.74 -3.45
C TYR A 113 -5.20 -12.15 -2.87
N GLY A 114 -5.13 -13.18 -3.73
CA GLY A 114 -5.10 -14.59 -3.34
C GLY A 114 -3.73 -15.14 -2.94
N LYS A 115 -2.63 -14.37 -3.09
CA LYS A 115 -1.28 -14.79 -2.70
C LYS A 115 -1.01 -14.56 -1.22
N ALA A 116 -0.04 -15.27 -0.65
CA ALA A 116 0.43 -14.93 0.69
C ALA A 116 1.16 -13.58 0.68
N THR A 117 1.06 -12.79 1.75
CA THR A 117 1.72 -11.48 1.83
C THR A 117 3.23 -11.57 1.69
N SER A 118 3.85 -12.66 2.14
CA SER A 118 5.28 -12.92 1.94
C SER A 118 5.70 -13.19 0.49
N GLU A 119 4.75 -13.49 -0.40
CA GLU A 119 5.01 -13.66 -1.84
C GLU A 119 4.94 -12.31 -2.59
N ILE A 120 4.24 -11.33 -2.01
CA ILE A 120 4.11 -9.98 -2.55
C ILE A 120 5.18 -9.06 -1.95
N HIS A 121 5.17 -8.92 -0.62
CA HIS A 121 6.08 -8.05 0.11
C HIS A 121 7.38 -8.78 0.44
N ILE A 122 8.46 -8.36 -0.23
CA ILE A 122 9.79 -8.95 -0.09
C ILE A 122 10.75 -7.88 0.42
N PRO A 123 11.08 -7.86 1.73
CA PRO A 123 12.05 -6.91 2.25
C PRO A 123 13.45 -7.15 1.66
N GLY A 124 14.12 -6.05 1.30
CA GLY A 124 15.54 -5.96 0.98
C GLY A 124 15.94 -6.23 -0.47
N ASP A 125 17.14 -5.80 -0.84
CA ASP A 125 17.72 -5.89 -2.19
C ASP A 125 18.79 -7.01 -2.25
N ALA A 126 18.56 -8.08 -3.04
CA ALA A 126 19.63 -8.99 -3.53
C ALA A 126 19.09 -10.18 -4.38
N SER A 127 18.60 -9.94 -5.60
CA SER A 127 18.73 -10.83 -6.78
C SER A 127 18.01 -10.23 -8.00
N SER A 128 18.34 -10.66 -9.22
CA SER A 128 17.69 -10.18 -10.46
C SER A 128 16.19 -10.48 -10.52
N ASP A 129 15.76 -11.62 -9.97
CA ASP A 129 14.33 -11.97 -9.85
C ASP A 129 13.58 -11.05 -8.88
N LYS A 130 14.29 -10.27 -8.04
CA LYS A 130 13.64 -9.29 -7.14
C LYS A 130 13.19 -8.03 -7.86
N GLU A 131 13.79 -7.64 -8.99
CA GLU A 131 13.42 -6.38 -9.64
C GLU A 131 11.97 -6.44 -10.15
N ASN A 132 11.61 -7.50 -10.88
CA ASN A 132 10.23 -7.69 -11.32
C ASN A 132 9.28 -7.82 -10.13
N LYS A 133 9.67 -8.51 -9.06
CA LYS A 133 8.83 -8.66 -7.85
C LYS A 133 8.61 -7.33 -7.12
N LYS A 134 9.62 -6.48 -7.04
CA LYS A 134 9.53 -5.13 -6.47
C LYS A 134 8.60 -4.26 -7.31
N LYS A 135 8.75 -4.29 -8.64
CA LYS A 135 7.81 -3.62 -9.56
C LYS A 135 6.41 -4.18 -9.40
N TYR A 136 6.26 -5.49 -9.23
CA TYR A 136 4.96 -6.15 -9.06
C TYR A 136 4.26 -5.69 -7.78
N GLU A 137 4.96 -5.68 -6.64
CA GLU A 137 4.42 -5.13 -5.39
C GLU A 137 4.03 -3.64 -5.55
N GLN A 138 4.93 -2.83 -6.12
CA GLN A 138 4.66 -1.42 -6.38
C GLN A 138 3.45 -1.22 -7.29
N ASN A 139 3.32 -2.00 -8.36
CA ASN A 139 2.22 -1.94 -9.31
C ASN A 139 0.91 -2.41 -8.69
N ILE A 140 0.92 -3.44 -7.83
CA ILE A 140 -0.26 -3.84 -7.06
C ILE A 140 -0.75 -2.67 -6.21
N TRP A 141 0.14 -2.02 -5.45
CA TRP A 141 -0.25 -0.83 -4.69
C TRP A 141 -0.71 0.30 -5.62
N SER A 142 0.00 0.62 -6.70
CA SER A 142 -0.34 1.75 -7.56
C SER A 142 -1.67 1.56 -8.33
N PHE A 143 -1.96 0.34 -8.77
CA PHE A 143 -3.08 0.09 -9.69
C PHE A 143 -4.26 -0.66 -9.05
N CYS A 144 -4.03 -1.38 -7.96
CA CYS A 144 -5.08 -2.16 -7.28
C CYS A 144 -5.51 -1.55 -5.94
N SER A 145 -4.72 -0.64 -5.33
CA SER A 145 -5.05 -0.02 -4.04
C SER A 145 -5.84 1.28 -4.19
N ILE A 146 -6.58 1.64 -3.14
CA ILE A 146 -7.31 2.88 -3.00
C ILE A 146 -6.34 4.07 -2.92
N GLU A 147 -5.16 3.87 -2.33
CA GLU A 147 -4.10 4.88 -2.22
C GLU A 147 -3.52 5.29 -3.56
N GLY A 148 -3.57 4.40 -4.56
CA GLY A 148 -2.95 4.61 -5.86
C GLY A 148 -1.43 4.72 -5.82
N SER A 149 -0.80 4.36 -4.69
CA SER A 149 0.65 4.31 -4.53
C SER A 149 1.06 3.40 -3.37
N MET A 150 2.28 2.88 -3.41
CA MET A 150 2.85 2.09 -2.32
C MET A 150 3.21 3.00 -1.15
N PRO A 151 2.80 2.67 0.10
CA PRO A 151 3.18 3.46 1.26
C PRO A 151 4.70 3.53 1.44
N ILE A 152 5.20 4.71 1.80
CA ILE A 152 6.60 4.99 2.06
C ILE A 152 7.01 4.30 3.37
N THR A 153 8.01 3.43 3.27
CA THR A 153 8.56 2.71 4.42
C THR A 153 9.54 3.58 5.20
N VAL A 154 9.92 3.16 6.41
CA VAL A 154 10.97 3.82 7.21
C VAL A 154 12.30 3.85 6.45
N GLU A 155 12.62 2.80 5.70
CA GLU A 155 13.83 2.75 4.87
C GLU A 155 13.79 3.77 3.72
N SER A 156 12.66 3.86 3.02
CA SER A 156 12.50 4.74 1.86
C SER A 156 12.19 6.20 2.23
N SER A 157 11.80 6.48 3.46
CA SER A 157 11.46 7.82 3.93
C SER A 157 12.68 8.74 3.97
N GLU A 158 12.56 9.94 3.40
CA GLU A 158 13.63 10.95 3.41
C GLU A 158 13.64 11.82 4.68
N GLN A 159 12.60 11.70 5.52
CA GLN A 159 12.48 12.43 6.79
C GLN A 159 13.66 12.16 7.73
N ASP A 160 14.17 13.22 8.36
CA ASP A 160 15.37 13.18 9.21
C ASP A 160 15.21 12.26 10.42
N GLU A 161 14.00 12.18 10.99
CA GLU A 161 13.67 11.36 12.16
C GLU A 161 13.90 9.87 11.93
N TYR A 162 13.86 9.42 10.68
CA TYR A 162 14.07 8.02 10.32
C TYR A 162 15.53 7.67 10.03
N LYS A 163 16.41 8.66 9.85
CA LYS A 163 17.86 8.42 9.62
C LYS A 163 18.48 7.59 10.74
N LYS A 164 18.00 7.72 11.98
CA LYS A 164 18.49 6.94 13.14
C LYS A 164 18.30 5.43 13.00
N TYR A 165 17.29 4.98 12.23
CA TYR A 165 17.02 3.55 12.02
C TYR A 165 17.75 3.00 10.77
N LYS A 166 18.26 3.87 9.90
CA LYS A 166 18.98 3.48 8.68
C LYS A 166 20.42 3.05 8.99
N THR A 167 21.08 2.45 8.00
CA THR A 167 22.46 1.97 8.15
C THR A 167 23.38 3.10 8.63
N GLY A 168 24.12 2.86 9.72
CA GLY A 168 24.99 3.87 10.36
C GLY A 168 24.29 4.79 11.38
N GLY A 169 22.97 4.64 11.59
CA GLY A 169 22.23 5.38 12.61
C GLY A 169 22.46 4.88 14.04
N THR A 170 21.89 5.57 15.03
CA THR A 170 22.01 5.19 16.46
C THR A 170 21.06 4.08 16.88
N ASP A 171 19.99 3.85 16.12
CA ASP A 171 18.83 3.02 16.48
C ASP A 171 18.68 1.81 15.52
N VAL A 172 19.73 1.43 14.79
CA VAL A 172 19.68 0.34 13.79
C VAL A 172 19.29 -1.01 14.41
N ALA A 173 19.70 -1.25 15.66
CA ALA A 173 19.37 -2.47 16.39
C ALA A 173 17.96 -2.48 17.00
N LYS A 174 17.26 -1.34 17.02
CA LYS A 174 15.87 -1.27 17.50
C LYS A 174 14.92 -1.87 16.48
N PHE A 175 13.67 -2.07 16.89
CA PHE A 175 12.65 -2.63 16.01
C PHE A 175 12.50 -1.85 14.70
N GLY A 176 12.49 -0.51 14.80
CA GLY A 176 12.47 0.42 13.68
C GLY A 176 13.60 0.19 12.68
N GLY A 177 14.81 -0.07 13.17
CA GLY A 177 15.98 -0.34 12.32
C GLY A 177 16.02 -1.76 11.75
N THR A 178 15.62 -2.75 12.52
CA THR A 178 15.62 -4.16 12.07
C THR A 178 14.50 -4.49 11.10
N LYS A 179 13.41 -3.70 11.07
CA LYS A 179 12.24 -3.89 10.20
C LYS A 179 11.93 -2.69 9.29
N LYS A 180 12.87 -1.76 9.14
CA LYS A 180 12.71 -0.49 8.39
C LYS A 180 12.13 -0.63 6.98
N GLU A 181 12.42 -1.73 6.29
CA GLU A 181 11.92 -2.01 4.93
C GLU A 181 10.45 -2.41 4.88
N SER A 182 9.88 -2.84 6.00
CA SER A 182 8.47 -3.23 6.10
C SER A 182 7.63 -2.21 6.85
N LEU A 183 8.22 -1.49 7.80
CA LEU A 183 7.53 -0.52 8.64
C LEU A 183 7.17 0.73 7.84
N ILE A 184 5.93 1.21 7.99
CA ILE A 184 5.46 2.41 7.30
C ILE A 184 5.91 3.66 8.07
N SER A 185 6.39 4.66 7.33
CA SER A 185 6.72 5.97 7.89
C SER A 185 5.46 6.64 8.45
N THR A 186 5.53 7.06 9.72
CA THR A 186 4.42 7.78 10.39
C THR A 186 4.45 9.28 10.11
N LYS A 187 5.57 9.79 9.57
CA LYS A 187 5.82 11.21 9.32
C LYS A 187 5.72 11.62 7.86
N ASP A 188 5.85 10.67 6.92
CA ASP A 188 5.70 10.99 5.50
C ASP A 188 4.24 11.27 5.16
N GLU A 189 3.96 12.49 4.69
CA GLU A 189 2.61 12.94 4.33
C GLU A 189 2.00 12.14 3.19
N LYS A 190 2.82 11.51 2.34
CA LYS A 190 2.35 10.62 1.27
C LYS A 190 1.63 9.39 1.82
N ASN A 191 1.86 9.06 3.10
CA ASN A 191 1.18 7.95 3.77
C ASN A 191 -0.13 8.35 4.45
N ASN A 192 -0.60 9.61 4.34
CA ASN A 192 -1.78 10.05 5.10
C ASN A 192 -3.02 9.21 4.80
N LEU A 193 -3.33 8.94 3.53
CA LEU A 193 -4.48 8.13 3.16
C LEU A 193 -4.37 6.69 3.66
N PHE A 194 -3.17 6.09 3.57
CA PHE A 194 -2.91 4.77 4.16
C PHE A 194 -3.23 4.77 5.66
N TRP A 195 -2.73 5.76 6.41
CA TRP A 195 -2.94 5.84 7.84
C TRP A 195 -4.39 6.14 8.22
N GLU A 196 -5.15 6.88 7.41
CA GLU A 196 -6.58 7.10 7.59
C GLU A 196 -7.37 5.79 7.46
N ILE A 197 -7.12 5.03 6.39
CA ILE A 197 -7.76 3.72 6.15
C ILE A 197 -7.37 2.74 7.26
N GLN A 198 -6.09 2.70 7.63
CA GLN A 198 -5.57 1.81 8.65
C GLN A 198 -6.11 2.15 10.04
N ALA A 199 -6.22 3.42 10.40
CA ALA A 199 -6.83 3.84 11.66
C ALA A 199 -8.31 3.48 11.72
N LYS A 200 -9.04 3.72 10.62
CA LYS A 200 -10.45 3.31 10.51
C LYS A 200 -10.60 1.80 10.70
N ALA A 201 -9.75 1.00 10.05
CA ALA A 201 -9.74 -0.46 10.19
C ALA A 201 -9.45 -0.89 11.64
N PHE A 202 -8.43 -0.30 12.24
CA PHE A 202 -7.97 -0.58 13.60
C PHE A 202 -9.06 -0.31 14.64
N PHE A 203 -9.64 0.89 14.64
CA PHE A 203 -10.65 1.31 15.61
C PHE A 203 -12.03 0.68 15.37
N ALA A 204 -12.34 0.27 14.14
CA ALA A 204 -13.52 -0.55 13.83
C ALA A 204 -13.37 -2.02 14.23
N GLY A 205 -12.21 -2.42 14.77
CA GLY A 205 -11.96 -3.79 15.20
C GLY A 205 -11.74 -4.79 14.06
N LYS A 206 -11.43 -4.31 12.85
CA LYS A 206 -11.12 -5.15 11.69
C LYS A 206 -9.68 -5.67 11.69
N ILE A 207 -8.86 -5.19 12.62
CA ILE A 207 -7.52 -5.69 12.89
C ILE A 207 -7.54 -6.45 14.23
N ASN A 208 -7.17 -7.74 14.14
CA ASN A 208 -7.08 -8.63 15.29
C ASN A 208 -5.70 -8.52 15.93
N LEU A 209 -5.67 -8.00 17.15
CA LEU A 209 -4.47 -7.92 17.98
C LEU A 209 -4.30 -9.22 18.77
N SER A 210 -3.06 -9.54 19.10
CA SER A 210 -2.75 -10.57 20.08
C SER A 210 -3.35 -10.20 21.44
N GLU A 211 -3.69 -11.18 22.29
CA GLU A 211 -4.32 -10.93 23.60
C GLU A 211 -3.40 -10.20 24.60
N SER A 212 -2.13 -10.00 24.26
CA SER A 212 -1.14 -9.36 25.13
C SER A 212 -1.47 -7.89 25.42
N THR A 213 -0.97 -7.39 26.55
CA THR A 213 -1.12 -6.01 27.03
C THR A 213 -0.31 -5.01 26.18
N SER A 214 -0.57 -4.97 24.88
CA SER A 214 0.13 -4.09 23.94
C SER A 214 -0.40 -2.66 24.02
N ALA A 215 0.44 -1.68 23.68
CA ALA A 215 0.03 -0.27 23.58
C ALA A 215 -1.18 -0.07 22.64
N PHE A 216 -1.31 -0.94 21.62
CA PHE A 216 -2.44 -0.97 20.72
C PHE A 216 -3.74 -1.40 21.40
N LYS A 217 -3.69 -2.38 22.31
CA LYS A 217 -4.86 -2.79 23.10
C LYS A 217 -5.38 -1.61 23.93
N THR A 218 -4.48 -0.96 24.68
CA THR A 218 -4.81 0.24 25.45
C THR A 218 -5.41 1.32 24.56
N LEU A 219 -4.80 1.59 23.40
CA LEU A 219 -5.30 2.58 22.44
C LEU A 219 -6.71 2.24 21.91
N LYS A 220 -6.97 0.96 21.60
CA LYS A 220 -8.27 0.48 21.10
C LYS A 220 -9.37 0.54 22.16
N GLU A 221 -9.03 0.25 23.41
CA GLU A 221 -9.94 0.21 24.56
C GLU A 221 -10.29 1.58 25.13
N LYS A 222 -9.61 2.66 24.70
CA LYS A 222 -9.98 4.02 25.09
C LYS A 222 -11.47 4.28 24.83
N SER A 223 -12.18 4.71 25.86
CA SER A 223 -13.62 5.03 25.79
C SER A 223 -13.88 6.33 25.03
N ASP A 224 -12.96 7.28 25.13
CA ASP A 224 -13.04 8.57 24.47
C ASP A 224 -12.74 8.45 22.97
N LYS A 225 -13.76 8.71 22.14
CA LYS A 225 -13.64 8.72 20.68
C LYS A 225 -12.70 9.82 20.19
N ALA A 226 -12.56 10.93 20.92
CA ALA A 226 -11.65 12.01 20.55
C ALA A 226 -10.17 11.59 20.61
N GLN A 227 -9.86 10.48 21.30
CA GLN A 227 -8.51 9.92 21.39
C GLN A 227 -8.25 8.80 20.38
N LYS A 228 -9.25 8.44 19.57
CA LYS A 228 -9.15 7.42 18.52
C LYS A 228 -8.84 8.06 17.17
N THR A 229 -7.69 8.71 17.10
CA THR A 229 -7.26 9.47 15.92
C THR A 229 -6.17 8.75 15.13
N VAL A 230 -5.93 9.22 13.91
CA VAL A 230 -4.82 8.77 13.06
C VAL A 230 -3.48 9.03 13.74
N GLU A 231 -3.34 10.19 14.38
CA GLU A 231 -2.14 10.61 15.10
C GLU A 231 -1.86 9.68 16.28
N ALA A 232 -2.89 9.33 17.05
CA ALA A 232 -2.73 8.41 18.18
C ALA A 232 -2.25 7.01 17.72
N LEU A 233 -2.71 6.54 16.56
CA LEU A 233 -2.22 5.29 15.98
C LEU A 233 -0.78 5.41 15.48
N LYS A 234 -0.45 6.50 14.77
CA LYS A 234 0.90 6.82 14.31
C LYS A 234 1.88 6.89 15.49
N GLU A 235 1.51 7.55 16.58
CA GLU A 235 2.31 7.65 17.80
C GLU A 235 2.53 6.28 18.46
N ALA A 236 1.50 5.45 18.53
CA ALA A 236 1.64 4.08 19.03
C ALA A 236 2.65 3.29 18.19
N CYS A 237 2.56 3.35 16.86
CA CYS A 237 3.53 2.74 15.96
C CYS A 237 4.95 3.28 16.19
N GLU A 238 5.13 4.60 16.26
CA GLU A 238 6.45 5.21 16.44
C GLU A 238 7.10 4.85 17.78
N SER A 239 6.30 4.79 18.86
CA SER A 239 6.77 4.30 20.15
C SER A 239 7.30 2.86 20.06
N LYS A 240 6.62 2.02 19.28
CA LYS A 240 7.05 0.64 19.05
C LYS A 240 8.28 0.51 18.15
N TYR A 241 8.49 1.45 17.22
CA TYR A 241 9.72 1.45 16.42
C TYR A 241 10.97 1.66 17.29
N GLN A 242 10.80 2.31 18.44
CA GLN A 242 11.88 2.56 19.39
C GLN A 242 12.11 1.42 20.39
N SER A 243 11.29 0.36 20.39
CA SER A 243 11.45 -0.75 21.32
C SER A 243 12.49 -1.77 20.83
N THR A 244 12.93 -2.62 21.76
CA THR A 244 13.71 -3.82 21.48
C THR A 244 12.79 -5.03 21.61
N GLY A 245 12.78 -5.92 20.60
CA GLY A 245 11.98 -7.15 20.62
C GLY A 245 11.16 -7.37 19.35
N THR A 246 10.40 -8.47 19.35
CA THR A 246 9.47 -8.81 18.27
C THR A 246 8.06 -8.41 18.66
N GLU A 247 7.47 -7.51 17.88
CA GLU A 247 6.10 -7.05 18.13
C GLU A 247 5.21 -7.41 16.94
N GLN A 248 4.60 -8.59 17.02
CA GLN A 248 3.69 -9.07 15.98
C GLN A 248 2.57 -8.07 15.71
N ASP A 249 1.94 -7.52 16.76
CA ASP A 249 0.88 -6.51 16.61
C ASP A 249 1.35 -5.26 15.88
N THR A 250 2.60 -4.83 16.08
CA THR A 250 3.19 -3.71 15.35
C THR A 250 3.32 -4.02 13.87
N LEU A 251 3.69 -5.26 13.50
CA LEU A 251 3.72 -5.64 12.09
C LEU A 251 2.33 -5.69 11.47
N LYS A 252 1.30 -6.14 12.20
CA LYS A 252 -0.08 -6.16 11.69
C LYS A 252 -0.65 -4.77 11.46
N VAL A 253 -0.26 -3.81 12.30
CA VAL A 253 -0.86 -2.47 12.34
C VAL A 253 -0.02 -1.45 11.55
N CYS A 254 1.30 -1.55 11.59
CA CYS A 254 2.20 -0.48 11.18
C CYS A 254 3.12 -0.88 10.00
N SER A 255 2.85 -1.99 9.30
CA SER A 255 3.77 -2.53 8.30
C SER A 255 3.08 -3.14 7.09
N LEU A 256 3.86 -3.35 6.02
CA LEU A 256 3.46 -4.06 4.81
C LEU A 256 3.43 -5.59 4.95
N LYS A 257 3.74 -6.13 6.13
CA LYS A 257 3.69 -7.58 6.36
C LYS A 257 2.30 -8.14 6.64
N GLY A 258 1.32 -7.28 6.90
CA GLY A 258 -0.07 -7.69 7.08
C GLY A 258 -0.37 -8.42 8.40
N LYS A 259 -1.62 -8.88 8.54
CA LYS A 259 -2.19 -9.46 9.77
C LYS A 259 -1.66 -10.87 10.05
N ASN A 260 -1.31 -11.61 9.01
CA ASN A 260 -1.06 -13.04 9.07
C ASN A 260 0.43 -13.44 9.12
N HIS A 261 1.34 -12.52 9.45
CA HIS A 261 2.75 -12.86 9.66
C HIS A 261 2.93 -13.65 10.97
N ALA A 262 2.79 -14.97 10.90
CA ALA A 262 3.29 -15.88 11.93
C ALA A 262 4.82 -15.80 11.92
N GLY A 263 5.40 -15.32 13.01
CA GLY A 263 6.85 -15.30 13.17
C GLY A 263 7.37 -16.73 13.21
N ASN A 264 8.02 -17.16 12.13
CA ASN A 264 8.95 -18.29 12.14
C ASN A 264 10.34 -17.79 12.57
#